data_AF-Q16VR9-F1
#
_entry.id   AF-Q16VR9-F1
#
_cell.length_a   1.000
_cell.length_b   1.000
_cell.length_c   1.000
_cell.angle_alpha   90.00
_cell.angle_beta   90.00
_cell.angle_gamma   90.00
#
_symmetry.space_group_name_H-M   'P 1'
#
loop_
_entity.id
_entity.type
_entity.pdbx_description
1 polymer ?
#
loop_
_entity_poly.entity_id
_entity_poly.type
_entity_poly.pdbx_seq_one_letter_code
_entity_poly.pdbx_strand_id
1 'polypeptide(L)'
;LIVVVASMVVLSVGSNGQVFATSAIRGIRFLQILRMLHVDRQGGTWRLLGSVVFIHRQELITTLYIGFLGLIFSSYFVYLAEKDVTGPDGRQDFASYADALWWGVITVTTIGYGDTVPQTWMGKIVASCFSVFAISFFALPAGILGSGFALKVQQKQRQKHFNRQIPAAAMLIQCLWRCYAADKSFHSDATWQIYVKSDDQNANNSNTSTA
;
A
#
# COMPACT_ATOMS: atom_id res chain seq x y z
N LEU A 1 -21.70 2.38 -3.55
CA LEU A 1 -22.93 3.21 -3.58
C LEU A 1 -22.72 4.52 -4.36
N ILE A 2 -21.71 5.33 -4.00
CA ILE A 2 -21.35 6.58 -4.73
C ILE A 2 -21.15 6.37 -6.24
N VAL A 3 -20.36 5.35 -6.63
CA VAL A 3 -20.11 5.03 -8.05
C VAL A 3 -21.40 4.67 -8.80
N VAL A 4 -22.32 3.97 -8.14
CA VAL A 4 -23.60 3.55 -8.74
C VAL A 4 -24.52 4.76 -8.92
N VAL A 5 -24.62 5.63 -7.92
CA VAL A 5 -25.41 6.87 -7.98
C VAL A 5 -24.86 7.81 -9.05
N ALA A 6 -23.54 8.00 -9.11
CA ALA A 6 -22.90 8.81 -10.15
C ALA A 6 -23.11 8.23 -11.56
N SER A 7 -23.07 6.90 -11.73
CA SER A 7 -23.40 6.25 -13.00
C SER A 7 -24.87 6.46 -13.41
N MET A 8 -25.82 6.38 -12.47
CA MET A 8 -27.23 6.65 -12.76
C MET A 8 -27.47 8.12 -13.15
N VAL A 9 -26.80 9.07 -12.48
CA VAL A 9 -26.89 10.50 -12.82
C VAL A 9 -26.33 10.78 -14.21
N VAL A 10 -25.16 10.23 -14.56
CA VAL A 10 -24.54 10.43 -15.88
C VAL A 10 -25.39 9.82 -17.01
N LEU A 11 -26.00 8.66 -16.79
CA LEU A 11 -26.92 8.04 -17.77
C LEU A 11 -28.21 8.85 -17.95
N SER A 12 -28.75 9.42 -16.86
CA SER A 12 -29.97 10.23 -16.91
C SER A 12 -29.75 11.58 -17.61
N VAL A 13 -28.61 12.22 -17.37
CA VAL A 13 -28.25 13.52 -17.98
C VAL A 13 -27.81 13.35 -19.44
N GLY A 14 -27.09 12.27 -19.77
CA GLY A 14 -26.61 12.00 -21.14
C GLY A 14 -27.71 11.61 -22.14
N SER A 15 -28.91 11.27 -21.67
CA SER A 15 -30.04 10.83 -22.52
C SER A 15 -30.73 11.95 -23.30
N ASN A 16 -30.56 13.23 -22.92
CA ASN A 16 -31.38 14.34 -23.44
C ASN A 16 -30.69 15.22 -24.51
N GLY A 17 -29.44 14.94 -24.92
CA GLY A 17 -28.79 15.74 -25.96
C GLY A 17 -27.47 15.18 -26.52
N GLN A 18 -27.28 15.28 -27.84
CA GLN A 18 -26.15 14.70 -28.59
C GLN A 18 -24.77 15.28 -28.20
N VAL A 19 -24.70 16.56 -27.78
CA VAL A 19 -23.48 17.19 -27.24
C VAL A 19 -23.18 16.81 -25.79
N PHE A 20 -24.20 16.41 -25.02
CA PHE A 20 -24.01 15.88 -23.67
C PHE A 20 -23.55 14.41 -23.69
N ALA A 21 -23.82 13.68 -24.77
CA ALA A 21 -23.43 12.29 -24.92
C ALA A 21 -21.90 12.09 -24.91
N THR A 22 -21.11 12.99 -25.52
CA THR A 22 -19.63 12.87 -25.52
C THR A 22 -19.01 13.08 -24.14
N SER A 23 -19.50 14.08 -23.39
CA SER A 23 -19.13 14.33 -21.99
C SER A 23 -19.57 13.18 -21.08
N ALA A 24 -20.78 12.63 -21.31
CA ALA A 24 -21.28 11.48 -20.56
C ALA A 24 -20.43 10.22 -20.80
N ILE A 25 -19.98 9.96 -22.04
CA ILE A 25 -19.07 8.84 -22.35
C ILE A 25 -17.73 8.99 -21.62
N ARG A 26 -17.15 10.19 -21.57
CA ARG A 26 -15.92 10.46 -20.78
C ARG A 26 -16.16 10.22 -19.29
N GLY A 27 -17.31 10.65 -18.76
CA GLY A 27 -17.73 10.40 -17.38
C GLY A 27 -17.90 8.92 -17.08
N ILE A 28 -18.52 8.14 -17.98
CA ILE A 28 -18.69 6.69 -17.82
C ILE A 28 -17.32 5.99 -17.79
N ARG A 29 -16.37 6.36 -18.67
CA ARG A 29 -15.01 5.80 -18.66
C ARG A 29 -14.28 6.09 -17.34
N PHE A 30 -14.40 7.30 -16.81
CA PHE A 30 -13.84 7.67 -15.52
C PHE A 30 -14.49 6.87 -14.36
N LEU A 31 -15.82 6.71 -14.38
CA LEU A 31 -16.56 5.92 -13.39
C LEU A 31 -16.23 4.42 -13.45
N GLN A 32 -15.89 3.88 -14.63
CA GLN A 32 -15.40 2.51 -14.78
C GLN A 32 -14.08 2.29 -14.03
N ILE A 33 -13.14 3.24 -14.10
CA ILE A 33 -11.87 3.19 -13.37
C ILE A 33 -12.15 3.25 -11.85
N LEU A 34 -13.03 4.16 -11.41
CA LEU A 34 -13.44 4.25 -10.00
C LEU A 34 -14.10 2.96 -9.46
N ARG A 35 -14.78 2.19 -10.32
CA ARG A 35 -15.35 0.90 -9.94
C ARG A 35 -14.26 -0.13 -9.60
N MET A 36 -13.12 -0.12 -10.29
CA MET A 36 -12.01 -1.03 -9.98
C MET A 36 -11.44 -0.78 -8.57
N LEU A 37 -11.46 0.48 -8.09
CA LEU A 37 -10.98 0.83 -6.74
C LEU A 37 -11.88 0.25 -5.63
N HIS A 38 -13.15 -0.05 -5.92
CA HIS A 38 -14.09 -0.68 -4.99
C HIS A 38 -13.86 -2.19 -4.80
N VAL A 39 -13.03 -2.84 -5.63
CA VAL A 39 -12.75 -4.28 -5.53
C VAL A 39 -12.03 -4.62 -4.22
N ASP A 40 -11.26 -3.68 -3.64
CA ASP A 40 -10.69 -3.83 -2.30
C ASP A 40 -11.74 -3.58 -1.20
N ARG A 41 -12.66 -4.54 -1.06
CA ARG A 41 -13.83 -4.45 -0.16
C ARG A 41 -13.48 -4.29 1.32
N GLN A 42 -12.29 -4.72 1.74
CA GLN A 42 -11.86 -4.68 3.14
C GLN A 42 -10.80 -3.61 3.43
N GLY A 43 -10.31 -2.92 2.39
CA GLY A 43 -9.22 -1.94 2.52
C GLY A 43 -7.96 -2.55 3.14
N GLY A 44 -7.77 -3.87 2.99
CA GLY A 44 -6.68 -4.59 3.64
C GLY A 44 -5.33 -4.15 3.10
N THR A 45 -5.27 -3.91 1.79
CA THR A 45 -4.08 -3.40 1.08
C THR A 45 -3.74 -2.00 1.55
N TRP A 46 -4.73 -1.10 1.61
CA TRP A 46 -4.56 0.26 2.09
C TRP A 46 -4.14 0.34 3.55
N ARG A 47 -4.70 -0.53 4.40
CA ARG A 47 -4.31 -0.64 5.81
C ARG A 47 -2.88 -1.14 5.99
N LEU A 48 -2.48 -2.13 5.20
CA LEU A 48 -1.11 -2.65 5.22
C LEU A 48 -0.12 -1.58 4.78
N LEU A 49 -0.37 -0.94 3.63
CA LEU A 49 0.45 0.14 3.07
C LEU A 49 0.55 1.30 4.05
N GLY A 50 -0.58 1.84 4.51
CA GLY A 50 -0.61 2.95 5.47
C GLY A 50 0.11 2.61 6.77
N SER A 51 0.02 1.37 7.23
CA SER A 51 0.76 0.92 8.42
C SER A 51 2.27 0.83 8.17
N VAL A 52 2.75 0.44 6.98
CA VAL A 52 4.21 0.45 6.66
C VAL A 52 4.69 1.90 6.59
N VAL A 53 3.99 2.75 5.85
CA VAL A 53 4.29 4.18 5.72
C VAL A 53 4.33 4.86 7.09
N PHE A 54 3.37 4.58 7.97
CA PHE A 54 3.33 5.18 9.30
C PHE A 54 4.52 4.74 10.17
N ILE A 55 4.92 3.47 10.12
CA ILE A 55 6.08 2.96 10.86
C ILE A 55 7.36 3.65 10.39
N HIS A 56 7.56 3.76 9.07
CA HIS A 56 8.75 4.33 8.46
C HIS A 56 8.63 5.82 8.12
N ARG A 57 7.67 6.55 8.72
CA ARG A 57 7.36 7.93 8.35
C ARG A 57 8.55 8.87 8.51
N GLN A 58 9.36 8.68 9.54
CA GLN A 58 10.53 9.53 9.80
C GLN A 58 11.58 9.37 8.72
N GLU A 59 11.87 8.14 8.30
CA GLU A 59 12.83 7.82 7.24
C GLU A 59 12.34 8.34 5.87
N LEU A 60 11.06 8.16 5.58
CA LEU A 60 10.43 8.68 4.35
C LEU A 60 10.45 10.20 4.28
N ILE A 61 10.07 10.89 5.36
CA ILE A 61 10.10 12.36 5.41
C ILE A 61 11.52 12.86 5.26
N THR A 62 12.50 12.21 5.90
CA THR A 62 13.91 12.63 5.84
C THR A 62 14.46 12.48 4.41
N THR A 63 14.22 11.35 3.76
CA THR A 63 14.71 11.11 2.39
C THR A 63 14.05 12.03 1.37
N LEU A 64 12.73 12.26 1.48
CA LEU A 64 12.03 13.23 0.65
C LEU A 64 12.49 14.66 0.91
N TYR A 65 12.71 15.05 2.16
CA TYR A 65 13.19 16.39 2.50
C TYR A 65 14.57 16.66 1.88
N ILE A 66 15.53 15.74 2.06
CA ILE A 66 16.88 15.88 1.50
C ILE A 66 16.84 15.84 -0.04
N GLY A 67 16.03 14.93 -0.61
CA GLY A 67 15.84 14.85 -2.06
C GLY A 67 15.25 16.14 -2.64
N PHE A 68 14.22 16.70 -2.02
CA PHE A 68 13.58 17.93 -2.45
C PHE A 68 14.53 19.13 -2.32
N LEU A 69 15.30 19.20 -1.23
CA LEU A 69 16.33 20.22 -1.06
C LEU A 69 17.38 20.14 -2.17
N GLY A 70 17.86 18.92 -2.47
CA GLY A 70 18.79 18.67 -3.58
C GLY A 70 18.22 19.04 -4.95
N LEU A 71 16.93 18.77 -5.18
CA LEU A 71 16.22 19.18 -6.40
C LEU A 71 16.19 20.71 -6.55
N ILE A 72 15.80 21.43 -5.50
CA ILE A 72 15.71 22.91 -5.53
C ILE A 72 17.08 23.53 -5.80
N PHE A 73 18.13 23.06 -5.11
CA PHE A 73 19.49 23.54 -5.35
C PHE A 73 19.99 23.20 -6.75
N SER A 74 19.83 21.93 -7.19
CA SER A 74 20.23 21.50 -8.53
C SER A 74 19.59 22.35 -9.62
N SER A 75 18.26 22.50 -9.58
CA SER A 75 17.52 23.33 -10.54
C SER A 75 17.96 24.80 -10.51
N TYR A 76 18.26 25.35 -9.33
CA TYR A 76 18.72 26.73 -9.22
C TYR A 76 20.11 26.93 -9.82
N PHE A 77 21.08 26.05 -9.51
CA PHE A 77 22.43 26.16 -10.06
C PHE A 77 22.45 25.90 -11.57
N VAL A 78 21.68 24.94 -12.07
CA VAL A 78 21.56 24.69 -13.51
C VAL A 78 20.88 25.86 -14.22
N TYR A 79 19.83 26.44 -13.63
CA TYR A 79 19.23 27.66 -14.15
C TYR A 79 20.24 28.80 -14.27
N LEU A 80 21.02 29.06 -13.22
CA LEU A 80 22.05 30.10 -13.27
C LEU A 80 23.13 29.83 -14.33
N ALA A 81 23.47 28.57 -14.58
CA ALA A 81 24.45 28.18 -15.59
C ALA A 81 23.91 28.26 -17.03
N GLU A 82 22.61 28.07 -17.23
CA GLU A 82 22.00 27.89 -18.55
C GLU A 82 21.05 29.02 -18.99
N LYS A 83 20.69 29.97 -18.10
CA LYS A 83 19.67 31.01 -18.38
C LYS A 83 19.96 31.90 -19.59
N ASP A 84 21.23 32.11 -19.95
CA ASP A 84 21.63 32.97 -21.06
C ASP A 84 22.01 32.15 -22.32
N VAL A 85 21.79 30.84 -22.30
CA VAL A 85 22.27 29.91 -23.31
C VAL A 85 21.11 29.54 -24.22
N THR A 86 21.33 29.69 -25.53
CA THR A 86 20.35 29.28 -26.54
C THR A 86 20.71 27.89 -27.03
N GLY A 87 19.75 26.98 -27.03
CA GLY A 87 19.91 25.61 -27.50
C GLY A 87 20.16 25.54 -29.02
N PRO A 88 20.50 24.33 -29.52
CA PRO A 88 20.77 24.11 -30.94
C PRO A 88 19.60 24.52 -31.86
N ASP A 89 18.38 24.37 -31.36
CA ASP A 89 17.14 24.68 -32.08
C ASP A 89 16.74 26.16 -32.02
N GLY A 90 17.61 27.02 -31.47
CA GLY A 90 17.36 28.46 -31.33
C GLY A 90 16.39 28.83 -30.20
N ARG A 91 16.00 27.86 -29.35
CA ARG A 91 15.13 28.07 -28.18
C ARG A 91 15.95 28.13 -26.89
N GLN A 92 15.49 28.89 -25.90
CA GLN A 92 16.02 28.83 -24.55
C GLN A 92 15.28 27.75 -23.77
N ASP A 93 15.98 26.66 -23.44
CA ASP A 93 15.42 25.55 -22.68
C ASP A 93 15.19 25.92 -21.20
N PHE A 94 15.99 26.85 -20.67
CA PHE A 94 15.97 27.31 -19.28
C PHE A 94 15.54 28.78 -19.18
N ALA A 95 14.45 29.16 -19.83
CA ALA A 95 13.95 30.54 -19.85
C ALA A 95 13.48 31.02 -18.46
N SER A 96 12.87 30.14 -17.67
CA SER A 96 12.40 30.43 -16.32
C SER A 96 12.93 29.40 -15.30
N TYR A 97 12.89 29.77 -14.02
CA TYR A 97 13.18 28.82 -12.94
C TYR A 97 12.21 27.62 -12.94
N ALA A 98 10.97 27.81 -13.41
CA ALA A 98 10.00 26.72 -13.52
C ALA A 98 10.45 25.66 -14.55
N ASP A 99 11.08 26.07 -15.64
CA ASP A 99 11.62 25.15 -16.65
C ASP A 99 12.80 24.34 -16.10
N ALA A 100 13.68 24.99 -15.33
CA ALA A 100 14.76 24.31 -14.63
C ALA A 100 14.26 23.35 -13.53
N LEU A 101 13.13 23.68 -12.90
CA LEU A 101 12.48 22.83 -11.91
C LEU A 101 11.80 21.63 -12.57
N TRP A 102 11.17 21.82 -13.74
CA TRP A 102 10.67 20.74 -14.57
C TRP A 102 11.79 19.77 -14.97
N TRP A 103 12.89 20.30 -15.50
CA TRP A 103 14.09 19.53 -15.82
C TRP A 103 14.61 18.76 -14.60
N GLY A 104 14.67 19.41 -13.44
CA GLY A 104 15.09 18.79 -12.18
C GLY A 104 14.20 17.61 -11.80
N VAL A 105 12.88 17.78 -11.82
CA VAL A 105 11.90 16.72 -11.53
C VAL A 105 12.11 15.52 -12.45
N ILE A 106 12.09 15.72 -13.78
CA ILE A 106 12.21 14.61 -14.74
C ILE A 106 13.56 13.88 -14.63
N THR A 107 14.61 14.59 -14.21
CA THR A 107 15.97 14.05 -14.05
C THR A 107 16.08 13.24 -12.77
N VAL A 108 15.65 13.76 -11.62
CA VAL A 108 15.76 13.03 -10.33
C VAL A 108 14.82 11.82 -10.27
N THR A 109 13.71 11.85 -11.00
CA THR A 109 12.81 10.71 -11.15
C THR A 109 13.25 9.75 -12.25
N THR A 110 14.43 9.97 -12.85
CA THR A 110 15.01 9.13 -13.92
C THR A 110 14.09 8.91 -15.13
N ILE A 111 13.21 9.88 -15.43
CA ILE A 111 12.34 9.83 -16.62
C ILE A 111 13.14 10.26 -17.85
N GLY A 112 13.79 11.44 -17.77
CA GLY A 112 14.71 11.94 -18.79
C GLY A 112 14.11 12.04 -20.20
N TYR A 113 13.05 12.85 -20.38
CA TYR A 113 12.43 13.04 -21.70
C TYR A 113 13.40 13.59 -22.75
N GLY A 114 14.39 14.38 -22.33
CA GLY A 114 15.37 15.01 -23.24
C GLY A 114 14.85 16.25 -23.97
N ASP A 115 13.69 16.76 -23.56
CA ASP A 115 13.09 18.02 -24.02
C ASP A 115 13.85 19.26 -23.53
N THR A 116 14.48 19.17 -22.37
CA THR A 116 15.33 20.20 -21.76
C THR A 116 16.63 19.55 -21.30
N VAL A 117 17.78 20.08 -21.74
CA VAL A 117 19.10 19.52 -21.38
C VAL A 117 20.11 20.65 -21.23
N PRO A 118 20.91 20.70 -20.15
CA PRO A 118 21.96 21.70 -20.00
C PRO A 118 22.98 21.57 -21.14
N GLN A 119 23.30 22.68 -21.80
CA GLN A 119 24.18 22.72 -22.95
C GLN A 119 25.62 23.03 -22.54
N THR A 120 25.79 23.90 -21.54
CA THR A 120 27.11 24.33 -21.07
C THR A 120 27.85 23.24 -20.33
N TRP A 121 29.18 23.28 -20.39
CA TRP A 121 30.02 22.38 -19.60
C TRP A 121 29.78 22.54 -18.09
N MET A 122 29.60 23.78 -17.62
CA MET A 122 29.34 24.08 -16.22
C MET A 122 27.98 23.51 -15.77
N GLY A 123 26.92 23.73 -16.54
CA GLY A 123 25.60 23.15 -16.28
C GLY A 123 25.63 21.62 -16.28
N LYS A 124 26.37 20.99 -17.21
CA LYS A 124 26.55 19.54 -17.25
C LYS A 124 27.30 18.98 -16.04
N ILE A 125 28.35 19.65 -15.55
CA ILE A 125 29.05 19.23 -14.33
C ILE A 125 28.11 19.32 -13.13
N VAL A 126 27.45 20.45 -12.94
CA VAL A 126 26.51 20.66 -11.83
C VAL A 126 25.39 19.62 -11.88
N ALA A 127 24.77 19.44 -13.04
CA ALA A 127 23.73 18.45 -13.24
C ALA A 127 24.21 17.02 -12.93
N SER A 128 25.42 16.66 -13.38
CA SER A 128 25.99 15.33 -13.15
C SER A 128 26.27 15.10 -11.66
N CYS A 129 26.86 16.07 -10.96
CA CYS A 129 27.10 15.95 -9.52
C CYS A 129 25.80 15.82 -8.73
N PHE A 130 24.84 16.72 -8.94
CA PHE A 130 23.58 16.72 -8.18
C PHE A 130 22.68 15.53 -8.52
N SER A 131 22.65 15.08 -9.78
CA SER A 131 21.81 13.94 -10.18
C SER A 131 22.19 12.65 -9.45
N VAL A 132 23.48 12.33 -9.30
CA VAL A 132 23.93 11.13 -8.58
C VAL A 132 23.40 11.11 -7.13
N PHE A 133 23.48 12.24 -6.43
CA PHE A 133 22.97 12.32 -5.06
C PHE A 133 21.44 12.33 -5.02
N ALA A 134 20.78 13.17 -5.80
CA ALA A 134 19.33 13.34 -5.75
C ALA A 134 18.58 12.07 -6.17
N ILE A 135 19.02 11.38 -7.22
CA ILE A 135 18.43 10.10 -7.66
C ILE A 135 18.51 9.07 -6.53
N SER A 136 19.64 9.02 -5.82
CA SER A 136 19.80 8.10 -4.68
C SER A 136 18.74 8.36 -3.61
N PHE A 137 18.48 9.62 -3.25
CA PHE A 137 17.46 9.97 -2.25
C PHE A 137 16.03 9.72 -2.74
N PHE A 138 15.73 9.95 -4.01
CA PHE A 138 14.40 9.67 -4.59
C PHE A 138 14.13 8.16 -4.76
N ALA A 139 15.17 7.33 -4.84
CA ALA A 139 15.04 5.87 -4.88
C ALA A 139 14.80 5.24 -3.49
N LEU A 140 15.28 5.88 -2.41
CA LEU A 140 15.18 5.34 -1.04
C LEU A 140 13.74 5.06 -0.57
N PRO A 141 12.71 5.91 -0.82
CA PRO A 141 11.34 5.61 -0.45
C PRO A 141 10.84 4.25 -0.96
N ALA A 142 11.16 3.89 -2.20
CA ALA A 142 10.80 2.58 -2.76
C ALA A 142 11.51 1.44 -2.02
N GLY A 143 12.79 1.61 -1.69
CA GLY A 143 13.57 0.63 -0.92
C GLY A 143 13.08 0.44 0.52
N ILE A 144 12.76 1.53 1.22
CA ILE A 144 12.23 1.53 2.60
C ILE A 144 10.86 0.85 2.65
N LEU A 145 9.98 1.19 1.70
CA LEU A 145 8.67 0.53 1.63
C LEU A 145 8.82 -0.96 1.30
N GLY A 146 9.67 -1.30 0.32
CA GLY A 146 9.92 -2.68 -0.09
C GLY A 146 10.43 -3.55 1.06
N SER A 147 11.43 -3.07 1.80
CA SER A 147 11.96 -3.77 2.98
C SER A 147 10.93 -3.85 4.11
N GLY A 148 10.16 -2.77 4.36
CA GLY A 148 9.08 -2.75 5.34
C GLY A 148 7.97 -3.76 5.04
N PHE A 149 7.61 -3.95 3.77
CA PHE A 149 6.68 -5.00 3.35
C PHE A 149 7.26 -6.40 3.57
N ALA A 150 8.51 -6.63 3.17
CA ALA A 150 9.18 -7.92 3.35
C ALA A 150 9.23 -8.32 4.84
N LEU A 151 9.59 -7.39 5.72
CA LEU A 151 9.62 -7.60 7.17
C LEU A 151 8.23 -7.92 7.73
N LYS A 152 7.17 -7.21 7.31
CA LYS A 152 5.81 -7.52 7.74
C LYS A 152 5.33 -8.89 7.30
N VAL A 153 5.67 -9.30 6.08
CA VAL A 153 5.32 -10.63 5.57
C VAL A 153 6.03 -11.71 6.40
N GLN A 154 7.32 -11.53 6.69
CA GLN A 154 8.07 -12.45 7.56
C GLN A 154 7.51 -12.49 8.99
N GLN A 155 7.17 -11.35 9.58
CA GLN A 155 6.55 -11.27 10.91
C GLN A 155 5.21 -12.02 10.93
N LYS A 156 4.38 -11.84 9.90
CA LYS A 156 3.09 -12.54 9.78
C LYS A 156 3.28 -14.05 9.66
N GLN A 157 4.31 -14.51 8.95
CA GLN A 157 4.66 -15.93 8.89
C GLN A 157 5.06 -16.47 10.27
N ARG A 158 5.94 -15.77 11.01
CA ARG A 158 6.32 -16.16 12.39
C ARG A 158 5.13 -16.20 13.34
N GLN A 159 4.25 -15.20 13.27
CA GLN A 159 3.03 -15.18 14.09
C GLN A 159 2.09 -16.33 13.74
N LYS A 160 2.03 -16.77 12.47
CA LYS A 160 1.23 -17.93 12.07
C LYS A 160 1.73 -19.22 12.73
N HIS A 161 3.06 -19.37 12.90
CA HIS A 161 3.62 -20.49 13.66
C HIS A 161 3.20 -20.45 15.14
N PHE A 162 3.18 -19.27 15.76
CA PHE A 162 2.71 -19.11 17.14
C PHE A 162 1.20 -19.30 17.29
N ASN A 163 0.39 -18.81 16.34
CA ASN A 163 -1.05 -19.02 16.31
C ASN A 163 -1.44 -20.50 16.11
N ARG A 164 -0.50 -21.38 15.75
CA ARG A 164 -0.71 -22.83 15.83
C ARG A 164 -0.88 -23.33 17.28
N GLN A 165 -0.65 -22.47 18.27
CA GLN A 165 -0.93 -22.69 19.70
C GLN A 165 -2.32 -22.22 20.14
N ILE A 166 -3.15 -21.66 19.26
CA ILE A 166 -4.58 -21.41 19.53
C ILE A 166 -5.32 -22.63 20.13
N PRO A 167 -5.08 -23.89 19.71
CA PRO A 167 -5.66 -25.05 20.40
C PRO A 167 -5.27 -25.14 21.89
N ALA A 168 -4.07 -24.68 22.28
CA ALA A 168 -3.64 -24.68 23.68
C ALA A 168 -4.43 -23.67 24.52
N ALA A 169 -4.77 -22.50 23.97
CA ALA A 169 -5.62 -21.52 24.67
C ALA A 169 -7.06 -22.05 24.85
N ALA A 170 -7.61 -22.69 23.81
CA ALA A 170 -8.92 -23.35 23.92
C ALA A 170 -8.90 -24.50 24.94
N MET A 171 -7.83 -25.31 24.95
CA MET A 171 -7.64 -26.37 25.95
C MET A 171 -7.52 -25.82 27.36
N LEU A 172 -6.82 -24.71 27.57
CA LEU A 172 -6.69 -24.09 28.89
C LEU A 172 -8.08 -23.71 29.44
N ILE A 173 -8.90 -23.04 28.63
CA ILE A 173 -10.26 -22.63 29.00
C ILE A 173 -11.13 -23.86 29.31
N GLN A 174 -11.05 -24.89 28.45
CA GLN A 174 -11.81 -26.13 28.63
C GLN A 174 -11.38 -26.88 29.90
N CYS A 175 -10.09 -26.99 30.19
CA CYS A 175 -9.57 -27.60 31.41
C CYS A 175 -9.98 -26.80 32.65
N LEU A 176 -9.90 -25.46 32.61
CA LEU A 176 -10.34 -24.61 33.72
C LEU A 176 -11.82 -24.83 34.04
N TRP A 177 -12.67 -24.86 33.01
CA TRP A 177 -14.10 -25.12 33.20
C TRP A 177 -14.36 -26.52 33.74
N ARG A 178 -13.64 -27.54 33.26
CA ARG A 178 -13.76 -28.92 33.79
C ARG A 178 -13.30 -29.03 35.23
N CYS A 179 -12.25 -28.33 35.64
CA CYS A 179 -11.79 -28.28 37.03
C CYS A 179 -12.81 -27.57 37.93
N TYR A 180 -13.38 -26.45 37.48
CA TYR A 180 -14.43 -25.74 38.20
C TYR A 180 -15.71 -26.57 38.35
N ALA A 181 -16.14 -27.24 37.27
CA ALA A 181 -17.34 -28.09 37.26
C ALA A 181 -17.19 -29.39 38.07
N ALA A 182 -15.98 -29.72 38.54
CA ALA A 182 -15.70 -30.86 39.40
C ALA A 182 -15.71 -30.50 40.90
N ASP A 183 -15.87 -29.22 41.26
CA ASP A 183 -15.99 -28.81 42.65
C ASP A 183 -17.30 -29.32 43.28
N LYS A 184 -17.24 -29.82 44.51
CA LYS A 184 -18.39 -30.41 45.22
C LYS A 184 -19.50 -29.40 45.50
N SER A 185 -19.18 -28.10 45.47
CA SER A 185 -20.14 -27.02 45.66
C SER A 185 -21.02 -26.76 44.43
N PHE A 186 -20.60 -27.22 43.24
CA PHE A 186 -21.22 -26.90 41.96
C PHE A 186 -21.56 -28.19 41.17
N HIS A 187 -22.84 -28.57 41.14
CA HIS A 187 -23.32 -29.75 40.42
C HIS A 187 -23.63 -29.43 38.95
N SER A 188 -22.74 -29.82 38.04
CA SER A 188 -22.98 -29.75 36.59
C SER A 188 -23.18 -31.14 35.99
N ASP A 189 -24.43 -31.58 35.86
CA ASP A 189 -24.77 -32.91 35.33
C ASP A 189 -24.35 -33.06 33.84
N ALA A 190 -24.43 -31.98 33.07
CA ALA A 190 -24.05 -31.98 31.65
C ALA A 190 -22.55 -32.27 31.43
N THR A 191 -21.68 -31.90 32.40
CA THR A 191 -20.24 -32.18 32.33
C THR A 191 -19.95 -33.67 32.45
N TRP A 192 -20.72 -34.38 33.27
CA TRP A 192 -20.53 -35.80 33.59
C TRP A 192 -21.26 -36.73 32.60
N GLN A 193 -22.31 -36.27 31.92
CA GLN A 193 -23.02 -37.04 30.89
C GLN A 193 -22.12 -37.55 29.76
N ILE A 194 -21.04 -36.86 29.44
CA ILE A 194 -20.06 -37.29 28.43
C ILE A 194 -19.45 -38.65 28.79
N TYR A 195 -19.18 -38.88 30.08
CA TYR A 195 -18.58 -40.10 30.61
C TYR A 195 -19.61 -41.21 30.82
N VAL A 196 -20.83 -40.86 31.25
CA VAL A 196 -21.90 -41.85 31.44
C VAL A 196 -22.35 -42.45 30.10
N LYS A 197 -22.45 -41.64 29.05
CA LYS A 197 -22.90 -42.09 27.72
C LYS A 197 -21.86 -42.94 26.98
N SER A 198 -20.59 -42.88 27.36
CA SER A 198 -19.52 -43.66 26.70
C SER A 198 -19.53 -45.13 27.15
N ASP A 199 -19.89 -45.41 28.41
CA ASP A 199 -19.97 -46.78 28.93
C ASP A 199 -21.16 -47.56 28.30
N ASP A 200 -22.31 -46.91 28.10
CA ASP A 200 -23.48 -47.55 27.48
C ASP A 200 -23.25 -47.95 26.00
N GLN A 201 -22.47 -47.18 25.25
CA GLN A 201 -22.12 -47.51 23.85
C GLN A 201 -21.11 -48.65 23.75
N ASN A 202 -20.13 -48.73 24.66
CA ASN A 202 -19.20 -49.85 24.71
C ASN A 202 -19.90 -51.15 25.15
N ALA A 203 -20.82 -51.07 26.12
CA ALA A 203 -21.60 -52.22 26.58
C ALA A 203 -22.53 -52.80 25.50
N ASN A 204 -23.14 -51.95 24.65
CA ASN A 204 -23.95 -52.43 23.53
C ASN A 204 -23.12 -53.10 22.41
N ASN A 205 -21.91 -52.61 22.11
CA ASN A 205 -21.05 -53.23 21.10
C ASN A 205 -20.46 -54.58 21.54
N SER A 206 -20.18 -54.77 22.84
CA SER A 206 -19.76 -56.08 23.36
C SER A 206 -20.87 -57.14 23.29
N ASN A 207 -22.12 -56.72 23.50
CA ASN A 207 -23.27 -57.63 23.44
C ASN A 207 -23.66 -58.02 22.00
N THR A 208 -23.24 -57.26 20.99
CA THR A 208 -23.51 -57.56 19.58
C THR A 208 -22.42 -58.42 18.92
N SER A 209 -21.22 -58.50 19.54
CA SER A 209 -20.09 -59.31 19.05
C SER A 209 -20.04 -60.73 19.65
N THR A 210 -20.98 -61.06 20.54
CA THR A 210 -21.08 -62.34 21.26
C THR A 210 -22.34 -63.14 20.88
N ALA A 211 -22.99 -62.77 19.77
CA ALA A 211 -24.12 -63.50 19.18
C ALA A 211 -23.74 -64.08 17.81
#